data_AF-Q15JF0-F1
#
_entry.id   AF-Q15JF0-F1
#
_cell.length_a   1.000
_cell.length_b   1.000
_cell.length_c   1.000
_cell.angle_alpha   90.00
_cell.angle_beta   90.00
_cell.angle_gamma   90.00
#
_symmetry.space_group_name_H-M   'P 1'
#
loop_
_entity.id
_entity.type
_entity.pdbx_description
1 polymer ?
#
loop_
_entity_poly.entity_id
_entity_poly.type
_entity_poly.pdbx_seq_one_letter_code
_entity_poly.pdbx_strand_id
1 'polypeptide(L)'
;MSVDPVLAPDRESLTAMEGALEAMMSRLREIVAEPRLTQETLVEITSIYNNVAYIFLYLEANDEFVDFERLLPWRDAFHKDPELDRRILEKLVLLRCPDPEAEESRLAYVAQLSAKQEPADIAIEEELDALLTEAKGVLDDVRRDQARLLERLGTPAGSGTPSAVFYKLSSQVGSPATRGKLARAWQGARDAHLPRLLGLVDGMIEARRRQSAAQGHPSVLARTFTKCAVEEADVAAFLERHLARALTAHTELEAEIRQLCPDAGDEPFAHFAHSVRTATGGAKPPMFDLDDCLDYIFTVARHVFGLTLTRQATGAAQVVTVAVRSEHGEVGHINFDLWDTGNKTIGANHTKGIRNRTDWSGVVQRPVAYVSCRFRPGADGGGRITFQNMHSLFHEFGHALNHLLIRKRISNRSGLEYLPLERLEHLSMWCEKWAYHPDLARYLSLTPAAEDGLALCRRIKMIEYRRTYLERAVLALLDFDVHRRADGGLADSFRRLDERFGIGRHCTLGDFPGYFTWPMFTANPGANFAYLFGAADSAQKFAPFHRTPLADVSPDQAPELFLPCFDFEAPTTRPDSEALFAFYDAARLHDGTAPSAPAGTRGAQHLGADA
;
A
#
# COMPACT_ATOMS: atom_id res chain seq x y z
N MET A 1 14.06 -13.59 -26.06
CA MET A 1 15.28 -13.66 -25.22
C MET A 1 14.95 -14.42 -23.96
N SER A 2 15.66 -15.50 -23.66
CA SER A 2 15.51 -16.28 -22.41
C SER A 2 15.85 -15.39 -21.22
N VAL A 3 15.08 -15.50 -20.14
CA VAL A 3 15.24 -14.68 -18.93
C VAL A 3 16.17 -15.42 -17.99
N ASP A 4 17.46 -15.06 -17.99
CA ASP A 4 18.39 -15.60 -17.01
C ASP A 4 18.08 -15.06 -15.60
N PRO A 5 18.23 -15.90 -14.56
CA PRO A 5 18.04 -15.51 -13.18
C PRO A 5 19.01 -14.39 -12.79
N VAL A 6 18.45 -13.42 -12.10
CA VAL A 6 19.04 -12.13 -11.80
C VAL A 6 20.19 -12.28 -10.79
N LEU A 7 21.43 -12.19 -11.27
CA LEU A 7 22.63 -11.99 -10.45
C LEU A 7 22.95 -10.49 -10.40
N ALA A 8 23.32 -9.98 -9.21
CA ALA A 8 23.74 -8.59 -8.99
C ALA A 8 24.68 -8.12 -10.12
N PRO A 9 24.41 -6.99 -10.80
CA PRO A 9 25.14 -6.65 -12.03
C PRO A 9 26.61 -6.37 -11.72
N ASP A 10 27.51 -7.12 -12.32
CA ASP A 10 28.91 -6.71 -12.43
C ASP A 10 29.12 -5.76 -13.62
N ARG A 11 30.35 -5.30 -13.83
CA ARG A 11 30.69 -4.40 -14.94
C ARG A 11 30.40 -5.00 -16.32
N GLU A 12 30.50 -6.33 -16.44
CA GLU A 12 30.16 -7.08 -17.65
C GLU A 12 28.65 -7.06 -17.89
N SER A 13 27.86 -7.25 -16.83
CA SER A 13 26.40 -7.18 -16.84
C SER A 13 25.89 -5.79 -17.24
N LEU A 14 26.50 -4.71 -16.73
CA LEU A 14 26.16 -3.35 -17.15
C LEU A 14 26.44 -3.10 -18.65
N THR A 15 27.47 -3.74 -19.20
CA THR A 15 27.83 -3.60 -20.62
C THR A 15 26.86 -4.40 -21.50
N ALA A 16 26.46 -5.57 -21.04
CA ALA A 16 25.41 -6.36 -21.68
C ALA A 16 24.05 -5.63 -21.67
N MET A 17 23.68 -4.99 -20.55
CA MET A 17 22.45 -4.19 -20.46
C MET A 17 22.48 -2.98 -21.40
N GLU A 18 23.61 -2.29 -21.50
CA GLU A 18 23.78 -1.18 -22.44
C GLU A 18 23.59 -1.65 -23.89
N GLY A 19 24.23 -2.76 -24.28
CA GLY A 19 24.03 -3.36 -25.60
C GLY A 19 22.60 -3.79 -25.86
N ALA A 20 21.88 -4.27 -24.83
CA ALA A 20 20.46 -4.60 -24.94
C ALA A 20 19.59 -3.34 -25.15
N LEU A 21 19.85 -2.25 -24.41
CA LEU A 21 19.16 -0.97 -24.57
C LEU A 21 19.39 -0.38 -25.97
N GLU A 22 20.62 -0.44 -26.47
CA GLU A 22 20.98 -0.02 -27.83
C GLU A 22 20.23 -0.84 -28.89
N ALA A 23 20.26 -2.17 -28.78
CA ALA A 23 19.55 -3.06 -29.69
C ALA A 23 18.03 -2.80 -29.69
N MET A 24 17.43 -2.60 -28.51
CA MET A 24 16.01 -2.29 -28.38
C MET A 24 15.65 -0.92 -29.00
N MET A 25 16.48 0.10 -28.82
CA MET A 25 16.25 1.42 -29.42
C MET A 25 16.41 1.36 -30.94
N SER A 26 17.42 0.63 -31.44
CA SER A 26 17.61 0.39 -32.86
C SER A 26 16.38 -0.29 -33.48
N ARG A 27 15.88 -1.36 -32.85
CA ARG A 27 14.69 -2.07 -33.28
C ARG A 27 13.43 -1.20 -33.25
N LEU A 28 13.24 -0.41 -32.18
CA LEU A 28 12.13 0.53 -32.07
C LEU A 28 12.15 1.56 -33.22
N ARG A 29 13.32 2.10 -33.56
CA ARG A 29 13.48 3.04 -34.68
C ARG A 29 13.18 2.41 -36.03
N GLU A 30 13.55 1.15 -36.25
CA GLU A 30 13.18 0.40 -37.47
C GLU A 30 11.66 0.25 -37.60
N ILE A 31 10.99 -0.21 -36.53
CA ILE A 31 9.52 -0.34 -36.49
C ILE A 31 8.85 1.02 -36.79
N VAL A 32 9.35 2.09 -36.18
CA VAL A 32 8.81 3.45 -36.37
C VAL A 32 9.22 4.07 -37.73
N ALA A 33 10.15 3.46 -38.46
CA ALA A 33 10.45 3.84 -39.85
C ALA A 33 9.51 3.16 -40.85
N GLU A 34 8.87 2.05 -40.49
CA GLU A 34 7.94 1.34 -41.38
C GLU A 34 6.73 2.22 -41.75
N PRO A 35 6.18 2.15 -42.99
CA PRO A 35 5.06 2.99 -43.40
C PRO A 35 3.80 2.82 -42.55
N ARG A 36 3.56 1.60 -42.04
CA ARG A 36 2.39 1.25 -41.22
C ARG A 36 2.79 0.26 -40.15
N LEU A 37 2.20 0.38 -38.96
CA LEU A 37 2.30 -0.65 -37.93
C LEU A 37 1.33 -1.79 -38.22
N THR A 38 1.62 -2.95 -37.63
CA THR A 38 0.70 -4.08 -37.49
C THR A 38 0.43 -4.30 -36.00
N GLN A 39 -0.49 -5.21 -35.69
CA GLN A 39 -0.71 -5.58 -34.28
C GLN A 39 0.53 -6.27 -33.68
N GLU A 40 1.31 -7.02 -34.46
CA GLU A 40 2.54 -7.68 -34.01
C GLU A 40 3.59 -6.63 -33.62
N THR A 41 3.76 -5.58 -34.44
CA THR A 41 4.71 -4.51 -34.11
C THR A 41 4.22 -3.64 -32.95
N LEU A 42 2.90 -3.48 -32.74
CA LEU A 42 2.37 -2.89 -31.50
C LEU A 42 2.78 -3.71 -30.26
N VAL A 43 2.59 -5.04 -30.31
CA VAL A 43 2.99 -5.92 -29.21
C VAL A 43 4.50 -5.91 -28.99
N GLU A 44 5.29 -5.82 -30.06
CA GLU A 44 6.74 -5.68 -29.97
C GLU A 44 7.15 -4.35 -29.29
N ILE A 45 6.54 -3.22 -29.70
CA ILE A 45 6.80 -1.90 -29.07
C ILE A 45 6.49 -1.97 -27.57
N THR A 46 5.31 -2.46 -27.19
CA THR A 46 4.92 -2.55 -25.77
C THR A 46 5.83 -3.50 -24.98
N SER A 47 6.33 -4.55 -25.61
CA SER A 47 7.30 -5.48 -25.01
C SER A 47 8.70 -4.86 -24.83
N ILE A 48 9.13 -4.00 -25.77
CA ILE A 48 10.38 -3.22 -25.67
C ILE A 48 10.30 -2.29 -24.47
N TYR A 49 9.26 -1.47 -24.36
CA TYR A 49 9.10 -0.54 -23.23
C TYR A 49 9.03 -1.27 -21.88
N ASN A 50 8.37 -2.42 -21.84
CA ASN A 50 8.33 -3.30 -20.66
C ASN A 50 9.72 -3.83 -20.27
N ASN A 51 10.58 -4.19 -21.23
CA ASN A 51 11.96 -4.60 -20.96
C ASN A 51 12.84 -3.44 -20.48
N VAL A 52 12.68 -2.25 -21.05
CA VAL A 52 13.41 -1.05 -20.63
C VAL A 52 13.07 -0.71 -19.17
N ALA A 53 11.77 -0.72 -18.83
CA ALA A 53 11.31 -0.52 -17.45
C ALA A 53 11.90 -1.58 -16.50
N TYR A 54 11.98 -2.83 -16.94
CA TYR A 54 12.61 -3.91 -16.17
C TYR A 54 14.08 -3.64 -15.87
N ILE A 55 14.86 -3.22 -16.87
CA ILE A 55 16.30 -2.94 -16.70
C ILE A 55 16.51 -1.83 -15.67
N PHE A 56 15.82 -0.70 -15.80
CA PHE A 56 16.05 0.44 -14.90
C PHE A 56 15.57 0.16 -13.48
N LEU A 57 14.45 -0.52 -13.30
CA LEU A 57 14.00 -0.89 -11.96
C LEU A 57 14.94 -1.91 -11.31
N TYR A 58 15.54 -2.82 -12.10
CA TYR A 58 16.56 -3.72 -11.60
C TYR A 58 17.83 -2.98 -11.15
N LEU A 59 18.29 -2.01 -11.93
CA LEU A 59 19.44 -1.18 -11.60
C LEU A 59 19.19 -0.33 -10.34
N GLU A 60 18.03 0.33 -10.26
CA GLU A 60 17.60 1.12 -9.10
C GLU A 60 17.51 0.27 -7.83
N ALA A 61 17.13 -1.02 -7.94
CA ALA A 61 17.10 -1.95 -6.82
C ALA A 61 18.49 -2.42 -6.33
N ASN A 62 19.55 -2.18 -7.12
CA ASN A 62 20.93 -2.60 -6.83
C ASN A 62 21.89 -1.39 -6.83
N ASP A 63 21.37 -0.18 -6.68
CA ASP A 63 22.12 1.07 -6.72
C ASP A 63 23.26 1.12 -5.67
N GLU A 64 23.07 0.45 -4.53
CA GLU A 64 24.08 0.27 -3.49
C GLU A 64 25.31 -0.53 -3.98
N PHE A 65 25.12 -1.41 -4.96
CA PHE A 65 26.18 -2.31 -5.47
C PHE A 65 26.69 -1.90 -6.85
N VAL A 66 25.94 -1.07 -7.57
CA VAL A 66 26.15 -0.81 -9.00
C VAL A 66 25.93 0.66 -9.34
N ASP A 67 26.98 1.30 -9.85
CA ASP A 67 26.87 2.61 -10.50
C ASP A 67 26.38 2.44 -11.95
N PHE A 68 25.13 2.83 -12.19
CA PHE A 68 24.49 2.76 -13.50
C PHE A 68 24.18 4.15 -14.08
N GLU A 69 24.77 5.23 -13.57
CA GLU A 69 24.51 6.59 -14.06
C GLU A 69 24.73 6.71 -15.57
N ARG A 70 25.73 5.99 -16.10
CA ARG A 70 26.03 5.92 -17.54
C ARG A 70 24.85 5.45 -18.40
N LEU A 71 23.89 4.72 -17.83
CA LEU A 71 22.73 4.20 -18.54
C LEU A 71 21.52 5.14 -18.47
N LEU A 72 21.50 6.13 -17.57
CA LEU A 72 20.37 7.08 -17.44
C LEU A 72 20.02 7.82 -18.74
N PRO A 73 20.97 8.21 -19.62
CA PRO A 73 20.62 8.79 -20.91
C PRO A 73 19.74 7.88 -21.79
N TRP A 74 19.88 6.56 -21.68
CA TRP A 74 18.99 5.62 -22.38
C TRP A 74 17.56 5.68 -21.84
N ARG A 75 17.38 5.81 -20.51
CA ARG A 75 16.04 5.96 -19.91
C ARG A 75 15.33 7.18 -20.50
N ASP A 76 16.02 8.31 -20.56
CA ASP A 76 15.48 9.55 -21.10
C ASP A 76 15.20 9.42 -22.61
N ALA A 77 16.08 8.74 -23.37
CA ALA A 77 15.85 8.49 -24.79
C ALA A 77 14.61 7.64 -25.10
N PHE A 78 14.21 6.73 -24.21
CA PHE A 78 12.96 5.97 -24.36
C PHE A 78 11.72 6.72 -23.86
N HIS A 79 11.82 7.43 -22.73
CA HIS A 79 10.65 7.94 -22.00
C HIS A 79 10.41 9.45 -22.10
N LYS A 80 11.41 10.22 -22.55
CA LYS A 80 11.39 11.70 -22.61
C LYS A 80 11.80 12.22 -23.98
N ASP A 81 11.48 11.49 -25.05
CA ASP A 81 11.67 11.93 -26.44
C ASP A 81 10.30 12.26 -27.08
N PRO A 82 9.92 13.56 -27.13
CA PRO A 82 8.63 13.97 -27.68
C PRO A 82 8.46 13.63 -29.16
N GLU A 83 9.56 13.59 -29.92
CA GLU A 83 9.52 13.29 -31.35
C GLU A 83 9.28 11.80 -31.59
N LEU A 84 9.91 10.94 -30.79
CA LEU A 84 9.63 9.51 -30.80
C LEU A 84 8.17 9.22 -30.40
N ASP A 85 7.69 9.81 -29.30
CA ASP A 85 6.31 9.68 -28.82
C ASP A 85 5.30 10.12 -29.90
N ARG A 86 5.55 11.26 -30.56
CA ARG A 86 4.73 11.77 -31.68
C ARG A 86 4.69 10.79 -32.85
N ARG A 87 5.85 10.27 -33.29
CA ARG A 87 5.92 9.34 -34.42
C ARG A 87 5.24 8.01 -34.14
N ILE A 88 5.32 7.50 -32.90
CA ILE A 88 4.59 6.30 -32.48
C ILE A 88 3.09 6.59 -32.51
N LEU A 89 2.65 7.70 -31.90
CA LEU A 89 1.24 8.09 -31.83
C LEU A 89 0.59 8.20 -33.21
N GLU A 90 1.23 8.89 -34.16
CA GLU A 90 0.72 9.07 -35.53
C GLU A 90 0.40 7.72 -36.22
N LYS A 91 1.22 6.70 -35.97
CA LYS A 91 1.02 5.38 -36.54
C LYS A 91 -0.03 4.57 -35.79
N LEU A 92 -0.04 4.66 -34.45
CA LEU A 92 -1.04 3.96 -33.63
C LEU A 92 -2.46 4.45 -33.91
N VAL A 93 -2.65 5.73 -34.23
CA VAL A 93 -3.96 6.29 -34.63
C VAL A 93 -4.47 5.68 -35.94
N LEU A 94 -3.56 5.33 -36.86
CA LEU A 94 -3.90 4.72 -38.15
C LEU A 94 -4.03 3.19 -38.09
N LEU A 95 -3.39 2.55 -37.10
CA LEU A 95 -3.47 1.10 -36.88
C LEU A 95 -4.90 0.69 -36.46
N ARG A 96 -5.34 -0.49 -36.92
CA ARG A 96 -6.52 -1.20 -36.43
C ARG A 96 -6.13 -2.63 -36.16
N CYS A 97 -6.44 -3.13 -34.97
CA CYS A 97 -6.11 -4.48 -34.56
C CYS A 97 -7.35 -5.38 -34.67
N PRO A 98 -7.29 -6.49 -35.44
CA PRO A 98 -8.38 -7.47 -35.49
C PRO A 98 -8.60 -8.19 -34.16
N ASP A 99 -7.53 -8.41 -33.38
CA ASP A 99 -7.63 -8.97 -32.04
C ASP A 99 -8.15 -7.90 -31.06
N PRO A 100 -9.22 -8.18 -30.30
CA PRO A 100 -9.83 -7.21 -29.40
C PRO A 100 -8.89 -6.69 -28.30
N GLU A 101 -8.01 -7.53 -27.77
CA GLU A 101 -7.09 -7.16 -26.70
C GLU A 101 -5.96 -6.27 -27.24
N ALA A 102 -5.47 -6.56 -28.45
CA ALA A 102 -4.53 -5.69 -29.15
C ALA A 102 -5.16 -4.34 -29.49
N GLU A 103 -6.44 -4.30 -29.87
CA GLU A 103 -7.13 -3.04 -30.14
C GLU A 103 -7.35 -2.22 -28.86
N GLU A 104 -7.72 -2.87 -27.76
CA GLU A 104 -7.83 -2.25 -26.45
C GLU A 104 -6.48 -1.66 -25.99
N SER A 105 -5.40 -2.45 -26.12
CA SER A 105 -4.02 -2.01 -25.87
C SER A 105 -3.63 -0.81 -26.73
N ARG A 106 -3.96 -0.82 -28.02
CA ARG A 106 -3.71 0.28 -28.94
C ARG A 106 -4.41 1.55 -28.48
N LEU A 107 -5.71 1.47 -28.17
CA LEU A 107 -6.51 2.62 -27.73
C LEU A 107 -5.99 3.21 -26.42
N ALA A 108 -5.65 2.37 -25.45
CA ALA A 108 -5.04 2.80 -24.20
C ALA A 108 -3.71 3.53 -24.44
N TYR A 109 -2.87 3.00 -25.33
CA TYR A 109 -1.57 3.61 -25.61
C TYR A 109 -1.69 4.93 -26.38
N VAL A 110 -2.64 5.02 -27.32
CA VAL A 110 -2.99 6.28 -28.01
C VAL A 110 -3.43 7.33 -26.99
N ALA A 111 -4.32 6.98 -26.06
CA ALA A 111 -4.78 7.90 -25.03
C ALA A 111 -3.61 8.40 -24.15
N GLN A 112 -2.73 7.50 -23.73
CA GLN A 112 -1.55 7.84 -22.92
C GLN A 112 -0.61 8.80 -23.64
N LEU A 113 -0.24 8.50 -24.90
CA LEU A 113 0.68 9.33 -25.68
C LEU A 113 0.04 10.67 -26.07
N SER A 114 -1.27 10.71 -26.29
CA SER A 114 -1.98 11.96 -26.57
C SER A 114 -1.97 12.88 -25.36
N ALA A 115 -2.28 12.34 -24.16
CA ALA A 115 -2.27 13.12 -22.92
C ALA A 115 -0.88 13.71 -22.60
N LYS A 116 0.19 12.96 -22.85
CA LYS A 116 1.58 13.44 -22.69
C LYS A 116 1.94 14.66 -23.54
N GLN A 117 1.20 14.93 -24.61
CA GLN A 117 1.51 16.02 -25.54
C GLN A 117 0.72 17.31 -25.25
N GLU A 118 -0.24 17.28 -24.31
CA GLU A 118 -1.08 18.43 -23.98
C GLU A 118 -0.33 19.43 -23.07
N PRO A 119 0.01 20.65 -23.54
CA PRO A 119 0.83 21.59 -22.76
C PRO A 119 0.15 22.04 -21.45
N ALA A 120 -1.19 22.07 -21.43
CA ALA A 120 -1.96 22.41 -20.24
C ALA A 120 -1.80 21.35 -19.13
N ASP A 121 -1.74 20.06 -19.50
CA ASP A 121 -1.56 18.97 -18.54
C ASP A 121 -0.15 19.00 -17.95
N ILE A 122 0.88 19.26 -18.77
CA ILE A 122 2.28 19.38 -18.31
C ILE A 122 2.41 20.49 -17.25
N ALA A 123 1.87 21.69 -17.53
CA ALA A 123 1.95 22.81 -16.59
C ALA A 123 1.23 22.52 -15.27
N ILE A 124 0.10 21.80 -15.32
CA ILE A 124 -0.64 21.41 -14.11
C ILE A 124 0.11 20.33 -13.33
N GLU A 125 0.77 19.38 -13.99
CA GLU A 125 1.61 18.37 -13.33
C GLU A 125 2.80 19.01 -12.59
N GLU A 126 3.49 19.96 -13.22
CA GLU A 126 4.58 20.71 -12.58
C GLU A 126 4.09 21.49 -11.33
N GLU A 127 2.91 22.11 -11.41
CA GLU A 127 2.27 22.79 -10.27
C GLU A 127 1.93 21.81 -9.15
N LEU A 128 1.34 20.65 -9.48
CA LEU A 128 1.01 19.61 -8.51
C LEU A 128 2.26 19.08 -7.79
N ASP A 129 3.35 18.85 -8.53
CA ASP A 129 4.61 18.39 -7.96
C ASP A 129 5.25 19.44 -7.04
N ALA A 130 5.19 20.72 -7.41
CA ALA A 130 5.66 21.82 -6.57
C ALA A 130 4.85 21.91 -5.26
N LEU A 131 3.52 21.88 -5.35
CA LEU A 131 2.62 21.91 -4.20
C LEU A 131 2.82 20.69 -3.28
N LEU A 132 2.95 19.50 -3.87
CA LEU A 132 3.21 18.26 -3.14
C LEU A 132 4.56 18.31 -2.41
N THR A 133 5.59 18.83 -3.06
CA THR A 133 6.92 19.00 -2.47
C THR A 133 6.87 19.95 -1.28
N GLU A 134 6.19 21.09 -1.42
CA GLU A 134 6.02 22.03 -0.31
C GLU A 134 5.20 21.41 0.84
N ALA A 135 4.12 20.68 0.54
CA ALA A 135 3.29 20.03 1.54
C ALA A 135 4.07 18.98 2.34
N LYS A 136 4.92 18.19 1.66
CA LYS A 136 5.85 17.25 2.32
C LYS A 136 6.84 17.99 3.23
N GLY A 137 7.34 19.16 2.80
CA GLY A 137 8.18 20.03 3.64
C GLY A 137 7.47 20.52 4.92
N VAL A 138 6.18 20.86 4.84
CA VAL A 138 5.38 21.21 6.02
C VAL A 138 5.19 20.02 6.95
N LEU A 139 4.98 18.82 6.41
CA LEU A 139 4.92 17.59 7.22
C LEU A 139 6.26 17.27 7.89
N ASP A 140 7.39 17.61 7.26
CA ASP A 140 8.71 17.56 7.90
C ASP A 140 8.83 18.54 9.07
N ASP A 141 8.30 19.76 8.93
CA ASP A 141 8.22 20.73 10.03
C ASP A 141 7.39 20.19 11.21
N VAL A 142 6.23 19.59 10.94
CA VAL A 142 5.42 18.92 11.97
C VAL A 142 6.23 17.84 12.69
N ARG A 143 6.93 16.98 11.95
CA ARG A 143 7.77 15.92 12.53
C ARG A 143 8.91 16.50 13.37
N ARG A 144 9.55 17.58 12.92
CA ARG A 144 10.58 18.29 13.69
C ARG A 144 10.03 18.87 14.98
N ASP A 145 8.85 19.49 14.96
CA ASP A 145 8.24 20.10 16.15
C ASP A 145 7.82 19.07 17.19
N GLN A 146 7.27 17.96 16.72
CA GLN A 146 6.97 16.80 17.55
C GLN A 146 8.23 16.17 18.15
N ALA A 147 9.34 16.08 17.39
CA ALA A 147 10.61 15.64 17.92
C ALA A 147 11.15 16.59 19.00
N ARG A 148 11.09 17.92 18.78
CA ARG A 148 11.48 18.94 19.75
C ARG A 148 10.64 18.88 21.04
N LEU A 149 9.34 18.59 20.92
CA LEU A 149 8.46 18.35 22.07
C LEU A 149 8.97 17.15 22.90
N LEU A 150 9.30 16.04 22.24
CA LEU A 150 9.82 14.85 22.92
C LEU A 150 11.20 15.07 23.56
N GLU A 151 12.09 15.83 22.92
CA GLU A 151 13.38 16.25 23.49
C GLU A 151 13.19 17.04 24.79
N ARG A 152 12.27 18.02 24.79
CA ARG A 152 11.92 18.79 26.00
C ARG A 152 11.35 17.95 27.14
N LEU A 153 10.73 16.81 26.80
CA LEU A 153 10.22 15.83 27.76
C LEU A 153 11.30 14.81 28.20
N GLY A 154 12.55 14.98 27.76
CA GLY A 154 13.66 14.08 28.08
C GLY A 154 13.55 12.71 27.39
N THR A 155 12.76 12.60 26.33
CA THR A 155 12.50 11.35 25.59
C THR A 155 12.84 11.50 24.11
N PRO A 156 14.10 11.80 23.74
CA PRO A 156 14.47 12.08 22.34
C PRO A 156 14.12 10.90 21.44
N ALA A 157 13.72 11.19 20.19
CA ALA A 157 13.27 10.16 19.25
C ALA A 157 14.39 9.16 18.87
N GLY A 158 15.67 9.58 18.94
CA GLY A 158 16.81 8.78 18.54
C GLY A 158 16.69 8.36 17.06
N SER A 159 16.89 7.08 16.77
CA SER A 159 16.68 6.48 15.44
C SER A 159 15.23 6.05 15.14
N GLY A 160 14.31 6.26 16.09
CA GLY A 160 12.89 5.97 15.94
C GLY A 160 12.10 7.12 15.31
N THR A 161 10.89 6.84 14.82
CA THR A 161 9.97 7.91 14.41
C THR A 161 9.40 8.63 15.63
N PRO A 162 9.21 9.96 15.61
CA PRO A 162 8.64 10.70 16.72
C PRO A 162 7.31 10.10 17.21
N SER A 163 6.41 9.70 16.30
CA SER A 163 5.11 9.12 16.65
C SER A 163 5.22 7.80 17.42
N ALA A 164 6.19 6.92 17.06
CA ALA A 164 6.41 5.68 17.78
C ALA A 164 6.93 5.93 19.21
N VAL A 165 7.83 6.92 19.37
CA VAL A 165 8.36 7.30 20.68
C VAL A 165 7.26 7.95 21.53
N PHE A 166 6.42 8.80 20.95
CA PHE A 166 5.26 9.37 21.62
C PHE A 166 4.26 8.31 22.07
N TYR A 167 3.96 7.32 21.22
CA TYR A 167 3.09 6.20 21.58
C TYR A 167 3.65 5.42 22.78
N LYS A 168 4.94 5.10 22.74
CA LYS A 168 5.64 4.43 23.85
C LYS A 168 5.59 5.25 25.14
N LEU A 169 5.94 6.53 25.09
CA LEU A 169 5.86 7.45 26.23
C LEU A 169 4.45 7.47 26.81
N SER A 170 3.45 7.73 25.97
CA SER A 170 2.04 7.82 26.36
C SER A 170 1.51 6.51 26.98
N SER A 171 2.01 5.36 26.53
CA SER A 171 1.65 4.06 27.12
C SER A 171 2.16 3.88 28.55
N GLN A 172 3.30 4.50 28.90
CA GLN A 172 3.98 4.34 30.18
C GLN A 172 3.55 5.37 31.24
N VAL A 173 3.02 6.52 30.81
CA VAL A 173 2.55 7.56 31.74
C VAL A 173 1.32 7.07 32.50
N GLY A 174 1.45 6.91 33.83
CA GLY A 174 0.36 6.45 34.70
C GLY A 174 -0.73 7.49 34.96
N SER A 175 -0.39 8.78 35.01
CA SER A 175 -1.34 9.87 35.27
C SER A 175 -2.24 10.16 34.06
N PRO A 176 -3.57 10.00 34.16
CA PRO A 176 -4.51 10.35 33.09
C PRO A 176 -4.41 11.83 32.70
N ALA A 177 -4.35 12.74 33.68
CA ALA A 177 -4.22 14.17 33.41
C ALA A 177 -2.94 14.50 32.62
N THR A 178 -1.83 13.80 32.89
CA THR A 178 -0.59 13.97 32.12
C THR A 178 -0.72 13.42 30.71
N ARG A 179 -1.36 12.25 30.52
CA ARG A 179 -1.63 11.69 29.18
C ARG A 179 -2.46 12.66 28.31
N GLY A 180 -3.53 13.24 28.86
CA GLY A 180 -4.34 14.24 28.14
C GLY A 180 -3.54 15.50 27.77
N LYS A 181 -2.70 16.02 28.70
CA LYS A 181 -1.79 17.15 28.39
C LYS A 181 -0.80 16.81 27.27
N LEU A 182 -0.24 15.60 27.29
CA LEU A 182 0.68 15.13 26.24
C LEU A 182 -0.02 15.03 24.89
N ALA A 183 -1.23 14.45 24.83
CA ALA A 183 -2.02 14.35 23.61
C ALA A 183 -2.32 15.72 23.00
N ARG A 184 -2.79 16.69 23.81
CA ARG A 184 -3.05 18.06 23.34
C ARG A 184 -1.78 18.79 22.90
N ALA A 185 -0.67 18.61 23.61
CA ALA A 185 0.61 19.20 23.19
C ALA A 185 1.10 18.62 21.86
N TRP A 186 0.93 17.31 21.66
CA TRP A 186 1.26 16.61 20.42
C TRP A 186 0.41 17.07 19.23
N GLN A 187 -0.91 17.19 19.45
CA GLN A 187 -1.85 17.76 18.48
C GLN A 187 -1.54 19.23 18.19
N GLY A 188 -1.27 20.04 19.21
CA GLY A 188 -0.91 21.45 19.04
C GLY A 188 0.36 21.67 18.21
N ALA A 189 1.36 20.80 18.35
CA ALA A 189 2.57 20.84 17.51
C ALA A 189 2.26 20.57 16.03
N ARG A 190 1.28 19.70 15.73
CA ARG A 190 0.79 19.48 14.36
C ARG A 190 -0.07 20.66 13.89
N ASP A 191 -1.04 21.07 14.70
CA ASP A 191 -2.09 22.02 14.31
C ASP A 191 -1.54 23.44 14.11
N ALA A 192 -0.38 23.76 14.68
CA ALA A 192 0.37 24.98 14.38
C ALA A 192 0.68 25.15 12.87
N HIS A 193 0.79 24.05 12.13
CA HIS A 193 1.08 24.04 10.68
C HIS A 193 -0.17 23.85 9.82
N LEU A 194 -1.34 23.62 10.44
CA LEU A 194 -2.57 23.23 9.75
C LEU A 194 -3.04 24.25 8.70
N PRO A 195 -3.04 25.58 8.94
CA PRO A 195 -3.49 26.54 7.93
C PRO A 195 -2.65 26.51 6.65
N ARG A 196 -1.32 26.38 6.79
CA ARG A 196 -0.41 26.28 5.63
C ARG A 196 -0.63 24.98 4.87
N LEU A 197 -0.72 23.86 5.60
CA LEU A 197 -0.94 22.55 4.99
C LEU A 197 -2.28 22.48 4.25
N LEU A 198 -3.35 23.03 4.83
CA LEU A 198 -4.66 23.11 4.18
C LEU A 198 -4.59 23.93 2.89
N GLY A 199 -3.93 25.08 2.89
CA GLY A 199 -3.76 25.89 1.67
C GLY A 199 -3.07 25.13 0.53
N LEU A 200 -2.05 24.32 0.85
CA LEU A 200 -1.35 23.50 -0.15
C LEU A 200 -2.22 22.34 -0.66
N VAL A 201 -2.95 21.67 0.24
CA VAL A 201 -3.87 20.60 -0.12
C VAL A 201 -5.02 21.12 -0.98
N ASP A 202 -5.61 22.25 -0.62
CA ASP A 202 -6.67 22.90 -1.39
C ASP A 202 -6.16 23.38 -2.76
N GLY A 203 -4.91 23.86 -2.84
CA GLY A 203 -4.24 24.14 -4.11
C GLY A 203 -4.12 22.90 -5.00
N MET A 204 -3.72 21.76 -4.46
CA MET A 204 -3.65 20.50 -5.20
C MET A 204 -5.03 20.03 -5.68
N ILE A 205 -6.07 20.17 -4.83
CA ILE A 205 -7.45 19.85 -5.19
C ILE A 205 -7.90 20.71 -6.38
N GLU A 206 -7.63 22.01 -6.36
CA GLU A 206 -8.02 22.92 -7.43
C GLU A 206 -7.26 22.67 -8.73
N ALA A 207 -5.95 22.41 -8.65
CA ALA A 207 -5.16 21.99 -9.80
C ALA A 207 -5.72 20.71 -10.46
N ARG A 208 -6.12 19.72 -9.65
CA ARG A 208 -6.77 18.50 -10.16
C ARG A 208 -8.12 18.77 -10.82
N ARG A 209 -8.92 19.70 -10.30
CA ARG A 209 -10.19 20.09 -10.93
C ARG A 209 -9.95 20.68 -12.31
N ARG A 210 -8.99 21.61 -12.43
CA ARG A 210 -8.57 22.17 -13.73
C ARG A 210 -8.09 21.09 -14.69
N GLN A 211 -7.27 20.15 -14.21
CA GLN A 211 -6.81 19.00 -15.02
C GLN A 211 -7.99 18.16 -15.53
N SER A 212 -8.90 17.78 -14.63
CA SER A 212 -10.05 16.96 -14.98
C SER A 212 -10.97 17.66 -15.98
N ALA A 213 -11.20 18.96 -15.80
CA ALA A 213 -11.99 19.78 -16.72
C ALA A 213 -11.32 19.93 -18.10
N ALA A 214 -9.99 20.12 -18.15
CA ALA A 214 -9.23 20.17 -19.39
C ALA A 214 -9.34 18.84 -20.17
N GLN A 215 -9.39 17.72 -19.45
CA GLN A 215 -9.59 16.38 -20.00
C GLN A 215 -11.07 16.05 -20.32
N GLY A 216 -11.99 17.01 -20.13
CA GLY A 216 -13.41 16.86 -20.48
C GLY A 216 -14.25 16.08 -19.47
N HIS A 217 -13.75 15.83 -18.26
CA HIS A 217 -14.49 15.15 -17.20
C HIS A 217 -15.27 16.16 -16.33
N PRO A 218 -16.47 15.82 -15.84
CA PRO A 218 -17.31 16.74 -15.06
C PRO A 218 -16.80 16.97 -13.63
N SER A 219 -15.96 16.08 -13.10
CA SER A 219 -15.32 16.21 -11.79
C SER A 219 -14.04 15.37 -11.74
N VAL A 220 -13.21 15.56 -10.72
CA VAL A 220 -12.04 14.71 -10.50
C VAL A 220 -12.47 13.27 -10.21
N LEU A 221 -13.55 13.10 -9.44
CA LEU A 221 -14.10 11.79 -9.13
C LEU A 221 -14.61 11.07 -10.39
N ALA A 222 -15.33 11.77 -11.27
CA ALA A 222 -15.82 11.17 -12.51
C ALA A 222 -14.69 10.67 -13.41
N ARG A 223 -13.56 11.39 -13.45
CA ARG A 223 -12.33 10.90 -14.10
C ARG A 223 -11.81 9.62 -13.45
N THR A 224 -11.72 9.58 -12.13
CA THR A 224 -11.27 8.39 -11.38
C THR A 224 -12.19 7.18 -11.62
N PHE A 225 -13.50 7.39 -11.71
CA PHE A 225 -14.48 6.34 -11.96
C PHE A 225 -14.40 5.73 -13.37
N THR A 226 -13.70 6.36 -14.32
CA THR A 226 -13.37 5.70 -15.60
C THR A 226 -12.45 4.48 -15.44
N LYS A 227 -11.77 4.38 -14.29
CA LYS A 227 -10.91 3.26 -13.91
C LYS A 227 -11.57 2.31 -12.90
N CYS A 228 -12.86 2.46 -12.63
CA CYS A 228 -13.61 1.61 -11.71
C CYS A 228 -14.58 0.72 -12.49
N ALA A 229 -14.89 -0.46 -11.97
CA ALA A 229 -15.94 -1.34 -12.50
C ALA A 229 -17.19 -1.33 -11.60
N VAL A 230 -17.31 -0.32 -10.74
CA VAL A 230 -18.43 -0.07 -9.83
C VAL A 230 -18.99 1.34 -10.04
N GLU A 231 -20.28 1.50 -9.72
CA GLU A 231 -20.96 2.79 -9.83
C GLU A 231 -20.63 3.72 -8.66
N GLU A 232 -20.54 5.03 -8.93
CA GLU A 232 -20.28 6.06 -7.91
C GLU A 232 -21.29 5.99 -6.75
N ALA A 233 -22.57 5.81 -7.08
CA ALA A 233 -23.65 5.74 -6.09
C ALA A 233 -23.50 4.53 -5.15
N ASP A 234 -23.00 3.39 -5.66
CA ASP A 234 -22.79 2.19 -4.86
C ASP A 234 -21.64 2.38 -3.86
N VAL A 235 -20.55 3.01 -4.31
CA VAL A 235 -19.41 3.35 -3.45
C VAL A 235 -19.82 4.34 -2.38
N ALA A 236 -20.56 5.39 -2.74
CA ALA A 236 -21.07 6.37 -1.79
C ALA A 236 -21.94 5.68 -0.70
N ALA A 237 -22.87 4.82 -1.11
CA ALA A 237 -23.73 4.09 -0.18
C ALA A 237 -22.94 3.13 0.72
N PHE A 238 -21.90 2.48 0.19
CA PHE A 238 -20.98 1.66 0.99
C PHE A 238 -20.24 2.48 2.04
N LEU A 239 -19.65 3.61 1.65
CA LEU A 239 -18.88 4.47 2.55
C LEU A 239 -19.74 5.04 3.69
N GLU A 240 -20.98 5.44 3.39
CA GLU A 240 -21.92 5.94 4.41
C GLU A 240 -22.30 4.86 5.42
N ARG A 241 -22.60 3.64 4.96
CA ARG A 241 -22.86 2.49 5.86
C ARG A 241 -21.64 2.15 6.71
N HIS A 242 -20.47 2.13 6.08
CA HIS A 242 -19.21 1.88 6.78
C HIS A 242 -18.95 2.93 7.85
N LEU A 243 -19.15 4.22 7.57
CA LEU A 243 -19.00 5.31 8.55
C LEU A 243 -19.98 5.15 9.72
N ALA A 244 -21.25 4.85 9.45
CA ALA A 244 -22.25 4.65 10.51
C ALA A 244 -21.84 3.51 11.46
N ARG A 245 -21.36 2.39 10.90
CA ARG A 245 -20.85 1.27 11.70
C ARG A 245 -19.55 1.63 12.44
N ALA A 246 -18.64 2.37 11.80
CA ALA A 246 -17.40 2.84 12.40
C ALA A 246 -17.63 3.79 13.59
N LEU A 247 -18.62 4.69 13.52
CA LEU A 247 -19.01 5.56 14.64
C LEU A 247 -19.52 4.75 15.84
N THR A 248 -20.30 3.70 15.57
CA THR A 248 -20.77 2.76 16.60
C THR A 248 -19.59 2.03 17.24
N ALA A 249 -18.71 1.44 16.43
CA ALA A 249 -17.52 0.73 16.90
C ALA A 249 -16.56 1.64 17.67
N HIS A 250 -16.44 2.91 17.26
CA HIS A 250 -15.64 3.90 17.95
C HIS A 250 -16.19 4.17 19.34
N THR A 251 -17.50 4.36 19.48
CA THR A 251 -18.17 4.54 20.78
C THR A 251 -18.01 3.33 21.69
N GLU A 252 -18.10 2.11 21.15
CA GLU A 252 -17.82 0.88 21.90
C GLU A 252 -16.37 0.85 22.41
N LEU A 253 -15.40 1.20 21.56
CA LEU A 253 -14.00 1.24 21.94
C LEU A 253 -13.71 2.35 22.96
N GLU A 254 -14.37 3.51 22.88
CA GLU A 254 -14.30 4.52 23.94
C GLU A 254 -14.78 3.98 25.28
N ALA A 255 -15.87 3.21 25.29
CA ALA A 255 -16.39 2.59 26.50
C ALA A 255 -15.40 1.57 27.09
N GLU A 256 -14.78 0.74 26.25
CA GLU A 256 -13.71 -0.18 26.65
C GLU A 256 -12.50 0.57 27.25
N ILE A 257 -12.10 1.70 26.64
CA ILE A 257 -11.02 2.54 27.17
C ILE A 257 -11.40 3.14 28.53
N ARG A 258 -12.63 3.67 28.68
CA ARG A 258 -13.12 4.23 29.96
C ARG A 258 -13.20 3.17 31.06
N GLN A 259 -13.46 1.91 30.73
CA GLN A 259 -13.43 0.82 31.71
C GLN A 259 -12.01 0.56 32.24
N LEU A 260 -10.98 0.64 31.37
CA LEU A 260 -9.58 0.51 31.79
C LEU A 260 -9.03 1.80 32.42
N CYS A 261 -9.56 2.95 32.05
CA CYS A 261 -9.17 4.28 32.51
C CYS A 261 -10.41 5.10 32.91
N PRO A 262 -10.99 4.90 34.11
CA PRO A 262 -12.21 5.61 34.53
C PRO A 262 -12.08 7.14 34.51
N ASP A 263 -10.87 7.64 34.76
CA ASP A 263 -10.55 9.08 34.77
C ASP A 263 -10.13 9.62 33.38
N ALA A 264 -10.50 8.94 32.29
CA ALA A 264 -10.18 9.34 30.93
C ALA A 264 -10.85 10.66 30.49
N GLY A 265 -11.88 11.11 31.21
CA GLY A 265 -12.63 12.32 30.90
C GLY A 265 -13.24 12.29 29.48
N ASP A 266 -13.23 13.44 28.82
CA ASP A 266 -13.84 13.65 27.51
C ASP A 266 -12.94 13.22 26.33
N GLU A 267 -11.69 12.80 26.59
CA GLU A 267 -10.69 12.45 25.56
C GLU A 267 -10.20 10.99 25.69
N PRO A 268 -11.08 9.96 25.60
CA PRO A 268 -10.71 8.56 25.85
C PRO A 268 -9.51 8.09 25.01
N PHE A 269 -9.44 8.47 23.74
CA PHE A 269 -8.35 8.05 22.84
C PHE A 269 -6.97 8.61 23.20
N ALA A 270 -6.87 9.67 24.02
CA ALA A 270 -5.60 10.11 24.61
C ALA A 270 -4.97 9.04 25.52
N HIS A 271 -5.78 8.07 25.97
CA HIS A 271 -5.37 6.97 26.85
C HIS A 271 -5.29 5.63 26.12
N PHE A 272 -5.48 5.58 24.79
CA PHE A 272 -5.51 4.32 24.04
C PHE A 272 -4.22 3.51 24.20
N ALA A 273 -3.04 4.12 24.03
CA ALA A 273 -1.76 3.43 24.16
C ALA A 273 -1.56 2.83 25.56
N HIS A 274 -2.00 3.54 26.60
CA HIS A 274 -1.96 3.06 27.98
C HIS A 274 -2.96 1.92 28.22
N SER A 275 -4.14 2.00 27.61
CA SER A 275 -5.18 0.97 27.68
C SER A 275 -4.71 -0.33 27.02
N VAL A 276 -4.10 -0.25 25.84
CA VAL A 276 -3.48 -1.41 25.16
C VAL A 276 -2.35 -1.99 26.01
N ARG A 277 -1.48 -1.16 26.59
CA ARG A 277 -0.42 -1.66 27.49
C ARG A 277 -0.98 -2.38 28.71
N THR A 278 -2.06 -1.86 29.28
CA THR A 278 -2.74 -2.46 30.45
C THR A 278 -3.38 -3.79 30.07
N ALA A 279 -4.11 -3.82 28.95
CA ALA A 279 -4.76 -5.02 28.40
C ALA A 279 -3.81 -6.16 28.06
N THR A 280 -2.53 -5.84 27.78
CA THR A 280 -1.50 -6.78 27.36
C THR A 280 -0.47 -7.07 28.45
N GLY A 281 -0.62 -6.49 29.65
CA GLY A 281 0.35 -6.61 30.74
C GLY A 281 1.75 -6.03 30.41
N GLY A 282 1.87 -5.23 29.35
CA GLY A 282 3.16 -4.74 28.85
C GLY A 282 4.09 -5.84 28.33
N ALA A 283 3.54 -6.99 27.94
CA ALA A 283 4.31 -8.11 27.40
C ALA A 283 5.04 -7.71 26.11
N LYS A 284 6.22 -8.30 25.89
CA LYS A 284 7.01 -8.07 24.69
C LYS A 284 6.57 -9.04 23.59
N PRO A 285 6.13 -8.55 22.42
CA PRO A 285 5.83 -9.41 21.27
C PRO A 285 7.02 -10.29 20.87
N PRO A 286 6.79 -11.57 20.50
CA PRO A 286 7.84 -12.41 19.91
C PRO A 286 8.22 -11.93 18.50
N MET A 287 9.37 -12.40 18.02
CA MET A 287 9.80 -12.27 16.63
C MET A 287 9.78 -13.65 15.97
N PHE A 288 9.55 -13.67 14.66
CA PHE A 288 9.37 -14.88 13.85
C PHE A 288 10.51 -15.02 12.86
N ASP A 289 10.87 -16.25 12.53
CA ASP A 289 11.86 -16.52 11.48
C ASP A 289 11.31 -16.10 10.12
N LEU A 290 12.11 -15.34 9.34
CA LEU A 290 11.69 -14.83 8.05
C LEU A 290 11.51 -15.95 7.03
N ASP A 291 12.38 -16.95 7.02
CA ASP A 291 12.34 -18.04 6.06
C ASP A 291 11.11 -18.92 6.30
N ASP A 292 10.79 -19.21 7.57
CA ASP A 292 9.58 -19.94 7.92
C ASP A 292 8.31 -19.15 7.53
N CYS A 293 8.32 -17.81 7.69
CA CYS A 293 7.19 -16.96 7.27
C CYS A 293 6.99 -16.96 5.75
N LEU A 294 8.07 -16.91 4.96
CA LEU A 294 8.02 -17.02 3.50
C LEU A 294 7.51 -18.40 3.07
N ASP A 295 8.02 -19.46 3.67
CA ASP A 295 7.61 -20.82 3.33
C ASP A 295 6.14 -21.08 3.68
N TYR A 296 5.65 -20.47 4.77
CA TYR A 296 4.24 -20.52 5.13
C TYR A 296 3.35 -19.88 4.04
N ILE A 297 3.66 -18.64 3.62
CA ILE A 297 2.82 -17.98 2.61
C ILE A 297 2.96 -18.64 1.22
N PHE A 298 4.09 -19.27 0.91
CA PHE A 298 4.25 -20.10 -0.29
C PHE A 298 3.40 -21.37 -0.21
N THR A 299 3.31 -21.99 0.98
CA THR A 299 2.42 -23.14 1.21
C THR A 299 0.96 -22.71 1.05
N VAL A 300 0.56 -21.56 1.58
CA VAL A 300 -0.78 -20.99 1.33
C VAL A 300 -1.04 -20.85 -0.17
N ALA A 301 -0.10 -20.29 -0.92
CA ALA A 301 -0.25 -20.14 -2.37
C ALA A 301 -0.35 -21.48 -3.11
N ARG A 302 0.33 -22.52 -2.63
CA ARG A 302 0.21 -23.89 -3.15
C ARG A 302 -1.18 -24.48 -2.91
N HIS A 303 -1.67 -24.40 -1.68
CA HIS A 303 -2.98 -24.97 -1.31
C HIS A 303 -4.13 -24.22 -1.94
N VAL A 304 -4.02 -22.89 -2.09
CA VAL A 304 -5.11 -22.06 -2.59
C VAL A 304 -5.08 -21.95 -4.11
N PHE A 305 -3.91 -21.75 -4.72
CA PHE A 305 -3.80 -21.45 -6.15
C PHE A 305 -3.13 -22.55 -6.98
N GLY A 306 -2.75 -23.67 -6.36
CA GLY A 306 -2.03 -24.74 -7.07
C GLY A 306 -0.63 -24.33 -7.54
N LEU A 307 -0.04 -23.31 -6.90
CA LEU A 307 1.25 -22.76 -7.31
C LEU A 307 2.41 -23.39 -6.55
N THR A 308 3.48 -23.68 -7.27
CA THR A 308 4.77 -24.06 -6.70
C THR A 308 5.71 -22.86 -6.74
N LEU A 309 6.19 -22.43 -5.58
CA LEU A 309 7.14 -21.34 -5.43
C LEU A 309 8.49 -21.92 -5.01
N THR A 310 9.54 -21.60 -5.75
CA THR A 310 10.89 -22.15 -5.51
C THR A 310 11.92 -21.03 -5.51
N ARG A 311 12.57 -20.84 -4.35
CA ARG A 311 13.70 -19.92 -4.19
C ARG A 311 14.82 -20.34 -5.14
N GLN A 312 15.32 -19.40 -5.93
CA GLN A 312 16.45 -19.61 -6.82
C GLN A 312 17.76 -19.44 -6.04
N ALA A 313 18.78 -20.19 -6.42
CA ALA A 313 20.12 -19.96 -5.89
C ALA A 313 20.64 -18.63 -6.43
N THR A 314 20.52 -17.58 -5.63
CA THR A 314 21.18 -16.29 -5.88
C THR A 314 22.54 -16.32 -5.18
N GLY A 315 23.54 -15.61 -5.74
CA GLY A 315 24.84 -15.41 -5.07
C GLY A 315 24.69 -14.60 -3.77
N ALA A 316 25.72 -13.83 -3.37
CA ALA A 316 25.66 -12.94 -2.20
C ALA A 316 24.67 -11.75 -2.32
N ALA A 317 23.67 -11.83 -3.22
CA ALA A 317 22.68 -10.80 -3.47
C ALA A 317 21.71 -10.68 -2.28
N GLN A 318 21.37 -9.43 -1.92
CA GLN A 318 20.39 -9.13 -0.86
C GLN A 318 18.94 -9.43 -1.29
N VAL A 319 18.70 -9.59 -2.59
CA VAL A 319 17.38 -9.86 -3.18
C VAL A 319 17.15 -11.37 -3.30
N VAL A 320 16.05 -11.85 -2.73
CA VAL A 320 15.63 -13.26 -2.86
C VAL A 320 14.73 -13.41 -4.08
N THR A 321 15.17 -14.19 -5.06
CA THR A 321 14.40 -14.47 -6.28
C THR A 321 13.62 -15.78 -6.13
N VAL A 322 12.33 -15.75 -6.45
CA VAL A 322 11.42 -16.89 -6.36
C VAL A 322 10.77 -17.14 -7.71
N ALA A 323 10.97 -18.33 -8.27
CA ALA A 323 10.26 -18.77 -9.46
C ALA A 323 8.88 -19.33 -9.09
N VAL A 324 7.86 -18.95 -9.84
CA VAL A 324 6.46 -19.37 -9.62
C VAL A 324 6.00 -20.23 -10.80
N ARG A 325 5.53 -21.44 -10.51
CA ARG A 325 5.03 -22.40 -11.50
C ARG A 325 3.63 -22.87 -11.14
N SER A 326 2.82 -23.13 -12.16
CA SER A 326 1.55 -23.84 -12.07
C SER A 326 1.68 -25.23 -12.70
N GLU A 327 0.61 -26.03 -12.68
CA GLU A 327 0.56 -27.28 -13.44
C GLU A 327 0.74 -27.08 -14.95
N HIS A 328 0.42 -25.89 -15.48
CA HIS A 328 0.57 -25.53 -16.89
C HIS A 328 1.96 -24.99 -17.24
N GLY A 329 2.89 -24.97 -16.28
CA GLY A 329 4.25 -24.49 -16.47
C GLY A 329 4.54 -23.17 -15.75
N GLU A 330 5.55 -22.46 -16.23
CA GLU A 330 6.06 -21.25 -15.56
C GLU A 330 5.07 -20.08 -15.64
N VAL A 331 4.78 -19.49 -14.48
CA VAL A 331 3.89 -18.33 -14.34
C VAL A 331 4.71 -17.05 -14.39
N GLY A 332 5.78 -16.96 -13.61
CA GLY A 332 6.64 -15.77 -13.54
C GLY A 332 7.58 -15.80 -12.33
N HIS A 333 8.08 -14.63 -11.93
CA HIS A 333 9.05 -14.49 -10.83
C HIS A 333 8.67 -13.40 -9.84
N ILE A 334 9.07 -13.58 -8.58
CA ILE A 334 8.99 -12.55 -7.53
C ILE A 334 10.39 -12.30 -6.99
N ASN A 335 10.79 -11.03 -6.96
CA ASN A 335 12.04 -10.57 -6.35
C ASN A 335 11.71 -9.90 -5.02
N PHE A 336 12.25 -10.40 -3.91
CA PHE A 336 12.04 -9.85 -2.58
C PHE A 336 13.28 -9.08 -2.12
N ASP A 337 13.13 -7.78 -1.92
CA ASP A 337 14.09 -6.92 -1.25
C ASP A 337 13.53 -6.51 0.11
N LEU A 338 13.98 -7.15 1.18
CA LEU A 338 13.26 -7.12 2.46
C LEU A 338 13.87 -6.23 3.53
N TRP A 339 15.17 -5.93 3.44
CA TRP A 339 15.93 -5.27 4.50
C TRP A 339 16.25 -3.82 4.14
N ASP A 340 16.11 -2.93 5.11
CA ASP A 340 16.56 -1.53 5.00
C ASP A 340 18.04 -1.43 5.34
N THR A 341 18.87 -1.12 4.34
CA THR A 341 20.33 -0.93 4.47
C THR A 341 20.72 0.53 4.69
N GLY A 342 19.77 1.46 4.77
CA GLY A 342 20.00 2.89 5.03
C GLY A 342 20.30 3.75 3.79
N ASN A 343 20.48 3.15 2.60
CA ASN A 343 20.76 3.88 1.36
C ASN A 343 19.54 4.03 0.42
N LYS A 344 18.36 3.52 0.81
CA LYS A 344 17.20 3.41 -0.09
C LYS A 344 16.28 4.63 -0.02
N THR A 345 15.89 5.14 -1.18
CA THR A 345 15.10 6.39 -1.34
C THR A 345 13.60 6.22 -1.09
N ILE A 346 13.05 5.00 -1.22
CA ILE A 346 11.64 4.69 -0.94
C ILE A 346 11.50 4.18 0.50
N GLY A 347 10.82 4.97 1.35
CA GLY A 347 10.68 4.70 2.78
C GLY A 347 9.48 3.82 3.20
N ALA A 348 8.62 3.40 2.27
CA ALA A 348 7.45 2.55 2.54
C ALA A 348 7.58 1.18 1.87
N ASN A 349 7.00 0.16 2.51
CA ASN A 349 6.81 -1.14 1.87
C ASN A 349 5.90 -0.96 0.65
N HIS A 350 6.23 -1.64 -0.44
CA HIS A 350 5.44 -1.57 -1.66
C HIS A 350 5.77 -2.75 -2.57
N THR A 351 4.85 -3.02 -3.49
CA THR A 351 5.03 -3.97 -4.57
C THR A 351 4.90 -3.27 -5.90
N LYS A 352 5.81 -3.57 -6.83
CA LYS A 352 5.78 -3.04 -8.19
C LYS A 352 5.83 -4.18 -9.20
N GLY A 353 4.94 -4.13 -10.20
CA GLY A 353 5.10 -4.92 -11.41
C GLY A 353 6.29 -4.39 -12.20
N ILE A 354 7.40 -5.14 -12.26
CA ILE A 354 8.60 -4.70 -13.00
C ILE A 354 8.52 -5.09 -14.46
N ARG A 355 7.93 -6.27 -14.71
CA ARG A 355 7.67 -6.79 -16.03
C ARG A 355 6.25 -7.30 -16.07
N ASN A 356 5.52 -6.81 -17.05
CA ASN A 356 4.16 -7.23 -17.35
C ASN A 356 4.18 -8.45 -18.28
N ARG A 357 3.08 -9.22 -18.31
CA ARG A 357 2.96 -10.42 -19.14
C ARG A 357 2.80 -10.02 -20.61
N THR A 358 3.60 -10.64 -21.47
CA THR A 358 3.30 -10.72 -22.91
C THR A 358 3.19 -12.18 -23.30
N ASP A 359 2.06 -12.58 -23.88
CA ASP A 359 1.82 -13.93 -24.37
C ASP A 359 1.18 -13.85 -25.76
N TRP A 360 2.02 -13.52 -26.73
CA TRP A 360 1.61 -13.26 -28.12
C TRP A 360 2.46 -14.06 -29.09
N SER A 361 1.91 -14.43 -30.25
CA SER A 361 2.60 -15.25 -31.25
C SER A 361 4.02 -14.73 -31.56
N GLY A 362 5.04 -15.51 -31.19
CA GLY A 362 6.46 -15.17 -31.38
C GLY A 362 7.10 -14.30 -30.29
N VAL A 363 6.32 -13.76 -29.33
CA VAL A 363 6.78 -12.90 -28.23
C VAL A 363 6.18 -13.39 -26.90
N VAL A 364 6.99 -14.07 -26.10
CA VAL A 364 6.60 -14.52 -24.75
C VAL A 364 7.48 -13.84 -23.71
N GLN A 365 6.85 -13.10 -22.79
CA GLN A 365 7.46 -12.47 -21.63
C GLN A 365 6.68 -12.85 -20.38
N ARG A 366 7.34 -13.54 -19.44
CA ARG A 366 6.76 -13.86 -18.14
C ARG A 366 6.78 -12.62 -17.23
N PRO A 367 5.71 -12.38 -16.45
CA PRO A 367 5.67 -11.27 -15.53
C PRO A 367 6.67 -11.44 -14.38
N VAL A 368 7.16 -10.30 -13.88
CA VAL A 368 8.07 -10.23 -12.72
C VAL A 368 7.57 -9.16 -11.77
N ALA A 369 7.40 -9.51 -10.50
CA ALA A 369 7.06 -8.59 -9.42
C ALA A 369 8.27 -8.28 -8.54
N TYR A 370 8.38 -7.05 -8.05
CA TYR A 370 9.31 -6.63 -7.01
C TYR A 370 8.54 -6.39 -5.73
N VAL A 371 8.88 -7.10 -4.67
CA VAL A 371 8.38 -6.86 -3.32
C VAL A 371 9.47 -6.16 -2.55
N SER A 372 9.22 -4.91 -2.18
CA SER A 372 10.13 -4.13 -1.35
C SER A 372 9.55 -3.98 0.05
N CYS A 373 10.25 -4.54 1.03
CA CYS A 373 10.02 -4.27 2.43
C CYS A 373 11.22 -3.52 3.03
N ARG A 374 10.97 -2.77 4.10
CA ARG A 374 11.97 -1.98 4.82
C ARG A 374 12.12 -2.49 6.24
N PHE A 375 12.36 -3.79 6.39
CA PHE A 375 12.56 -4.38 7.70
C PHE A 375 13.90 -3.93 8.26
N ARG A 376 13.88 -3.47 9.51
CA ARG A 376 15.11 -3.14 10.25
C ARG A 376 15.59 -4.41 10.97
N PRO A 377 16.88 -4.76 10.85
CA PRO A 377 17.44 -5.89 11.59
C PRO A 377 17.24 -5.74 13.09
N GLY A 378 17.02 -6.87 13.78
CA GLY A 378 17.03 -6.91 15.24
C GLY A 378 18.45 -6.75 15.81
N ALA A 379 18.57 -6.64 17.13
CA ALA A 379 19.88 -6.57 17.81
C ALA A 379 20.71 -7.85 17.61
N ASP A 380 20.02 -8.96 17.33
CA ASP A 380 20.50 -10.31 17.10
C ASP A 380 20.80 -10.61 15.61
N GLY A 381 20.65 -9.62 14.72
CA GLY A 381 20.98 -9.71 13.29
C GLY A 381 19.75 -9.75 12.35
N GLY A 382 20.02 -9.88 11.04
CA GLY A 382 19.00 -10.13 10.02
C GLY A 382 18.50 -11.58 10.08
N GLY A 383 17.23 -11.81 9.75
CA GLY A 383 16.61 -13.15 9.71
C GLY A 383 15.35 -13.31 10.56
N ARG A 384 15.12 -12.42 11.54
CA ARG A 384 13.89 -12.41 12.34
C ARG A 384 13.06 -11.15 12.11
N ILE A 385 11.75 -11.31 12.07
CA ILE A 385 10.80 -10.24 11.78
C ILE A 385 9.70 -10.13 12.84
N THR A 386 9.15 -8.93 13.02
CA THR A 386 8.01 -8.72 13.92
C THR A 386 6.71 -9.24 13.29
N PHE A 387 5.64 -9.38 14.07
CA PHE A 387 4.31 -9.68 13.52
C PHE A 387 3.86 -8.64 12.48
N GLN A 388 4.16 -7.36 12.70
CA GLN A 388 3.84 -6.30 11.75
C GLN A 388 4.58 -6.48 10.43
N ASN A 389 5.86 -6.85 10.48
CA ASN A 389 6.65 -7.14 9.28
C ASN A 389 6.08 -8.34 8.53
N MET A 390 5.73 -9.43 9.22
CA MET A 390 5.10 -10.61 8.61
C MET A 390 3.75 -10.26 7.95
N HIS A 391 2.89 -9.52 8.64
CA HIS A 391 1.62 -9.04 8.09
C HIS A 391 1.82 -8.19 6.84
N SER A 392 2.79 -7.27 6.85
CA SER A 392 3.14 -6.48 5.66
C SER A 392 3.75 -7.32 4.55
N LEU A 393 4.62 -8.30 4.86
CA LEU A 393 5.19 -9.20 3.86
C LEU A 393 4.08 -9.97 3.13
N PHE A 394 3.09 -10.48 3.85
CA PHE A 394 1.97 -11.21 3.26
C PHE A 394 1.09 -10.30 2.41
N HIS A 395 0.89 -9.05 2.84
CA HIS A 395 0.20 -8.03 2.06
C HIS A 395 0.89 -7.79 0.70
N GLU A 396 2.19 -7.47 0.72
CA GLU A 396 2.97 -7.25 -0.49
C GLU A 396 3.07 -8.50 -1.37
N PHE A 397 3.19 -9.68 -0.76
CA PHE A 397 3.12 -10.95 -1.48
C PHE A 397 1.79 -11.10 -2.24
N GLY A 398 0.67 -10.67 -1.66
CA GLY A 398 -0.62 -10.71 -2.34
C GLY A 398 -0.69 -9.80 -3.56
N HIS A 399 -0.09 -8.59 -3.51
CA HIS A 399 0.07 -7.76 -4.70
C HIS A 399 0.94 -8.44 -5.76
N ALA A 400 2.08 -9.01 -5.36
CA ALA A 400 2.98 -9.70 -6.28
C ALA A 400 2.28 -10.89 -6.95
N LEU A 401 1.52 -11.66 -6.17
CA LEU A 401 0.74 -12.77 -6.67
C LEU A 401 -0.34 -12.31 -7.65
N ASN A 402 -1.05 -11.23 -7.32
CA ASN A 402 -2.06 -10.67 -8.21
C ASN A 402 -1.42 -10.23 -9.54
N HIS A 403 -0.27 -9.55 -9.48
CA HIS A 403 0.49 -9.14 -10.67
C HIS A 403 0.79 -10.32 -11.61
N LEU A 404 1.28 -11.43 -11.04
CA LEU A 404 1.67 -12.61 -11.81
C LEU A 404 0.48 -13.37 -12.41
N LEU A 405 -0.68 -13.35 -11.74
CA LEU A 405 -1.85 -14.15 -12.12
C LEU A 405 -2.83 -13.43 -13.04
N ILE A 406 -2.62 -12.14 -13.32
CA ILE A 406 -3.41 -11.39 -14.29
C ILE A 406 -3.36 -12.05 -15.69
N ARG A 407 -4.53 -12.16 -16.33
CA ARG A 407 -4.72 -12.94 -17.56
C ARG A 407 -4.51 -12.19 -18.87
N LYS A 408 -4.39 -10.85 -18.86
CA LYS A 408 -4.10 -10.08 -20.09
C LYS A 408 -2.73 -10.47 -20.65
N ARG A 409 -2.68 -10.65 -21.97
CA ARG A 409 -1.58 -11.13 -22.81
C ARG A 409 -0.69 -10.03 -23.35
N ILE A 410 -1.03 -8.75 -23.20
CA ILE A 410 -0.22 -7.63 -23.73
C ILE A 410 0.30 -6.76 -22.58
N SER A 411 1.60 -6.45 -22.60
CA SER A 411 2.33 -5.86 -21.45
C SER A 411 1.76 -4.53 -20.96
N ASN A 412 1.33 -3.63 -21.84
CA ASN A 412 0.73 -2.34 -21.44
C ASN A 412 -0.75 -2.45 -21.02
N ARG A 413 -1.28 -3.67 -20.88
CA ARG A 413 -2.61 -3.97 -20.34
C ARG A 413 -2.57 -5.08 -19.29
N SER A 414 -1.39 -5.54 -18.89
CA SER A 414 -1.22 -6.53 -17.83
C SER A 414 -0.50 -5.90 -16.63
N GLY A 415 -0.78 -6.42 -15.43
CA GLY A 415 -0.24 -5.91 -14.18
C GLY A 415 -1.22 -5.07 -13.36
N LEU A 416 -0.82 -4.80 -12.11
CA LEU A 416 -1.68 -4.22 -11.05
C LEU A 416 -2.27 -2.86 -11.41
N GLU A 417 -1.51 -2.04 -12.14
CA GLU A 417 -1.87 -0.65 -12.47
C GLU A 417 -3.14 -0.53 -13.31
N TYR A 418 -3.54 -1.61 -13.99
CA TYR A 418 -4.70 -1.62 -14.87
C TYR A 418 -5.95 -2.17 -14.18
N LEU A 419 -5.83 -2.74 -12.97
CA LEU A 419 -6.98 -3.34 -12.29
C LEU A 419 -7.98 -2.25 -11.96
N PRO A 420 -9.29 -2.56 -11.98
CA PRO A 420 -10.28 -1.65 -11.43
C PRO A 420 -9.84 -1.24 -10.02
N LEU A 421 -9.83 0.07 -9.76
CA LEU A 421 -9.19 0.63 -8.56
C LEU A 421 -9.71 0.00 -7.26
N GLU A 422 -11.00 -0.32 -7.23
CA GLU A 422 -11.65 -0.92 -6.08
C GLU A 422 -11.16 -2.35 -5.77
N ARG A 423 -10.51 -3.02 -6.72
CA ARG A 423 -10.01 -4.40 -6.59
C ARG A 423 -8.53 -4.49 -6.23
N LEU A 424 -7.80 -3.38 -6.28
CA LEU A 424 -6.35 -3.35 -6.10
C LEU A 424 -5.91 -4.04 -4.80
N GLU A 425 -6.71 -3.89 -3.75
CA GLU A 425 -6.43 -4.36 -2.40
C GLU A 425 -7.07 -5.71 -2.05
N HIS A 426 -7.84 -6.32 -2.96
CA HIS A 426 -8.59 -7.54 -2.67
C HIS A 426 -7.66 -8.70 -2.26
N LEU A 427 -6.64 -8.99 -3.07
CA LEU A 427 -5.75 -10.13 -2.83
C LEU A 427 -4.67 -9.83 -1.78
N SER A 428 -4.11 -8.62 -1.76
CA SER A 428 -3.12 -8.19 -0.75
C SER A 428 -3.70 -8.27 0.67
N MET A 429 -4.88 -7.68 0.89
CA MET A 429 -5.54 -7.71 2.19
C MET A 429 -6.13 -9.07 2.57
N TRP A 430 -6.32 -9.96 1.59
CA TRP A 430 -6.66 -11.36 1.88
C TRP A 430 -5.42 -12.15 2.29
N CYS A 431 -4.28 -11.97 1.60
CA CYS A 431 -3.02 -12.63 1.95
C CYS A 431 -2.55 -12.26 3.35
N GLU A 432 -2.63 -10.99 3.77
CA GLU A 432 -2.25 -10.58 5.12
C GLU A 432 -3.08 -11.26 6.23
N LYS A 433 -4.31 -11.68 5.93
CA LYS A 433 -5.19 -12.35 6.92
C LYS A 433 -4.69 -13.75 7.30
N TRP A 434 -3.83 -14.36 6.48
CA TRP A 434 -3.18 -15.62 6.84
C TRP A 434 -2.23 -15.50 8.05
N ALA A 435 -1.83 -14.28 8.43
CA ALA A 435 -1.13 -14.03 9.70
C ALA A 435 -2.01 -14.34 10.94
N TYR A 436 -3.34 -14.34 10.78
CA TYR A 436 -4.31 -14.62 11.84
C TYR A 436 -4.76 -16.09 11.87
N HIS A 437 -4.43 -16.87 10.83
CA HIS A 437 -4.89 -18.25 10.70
C HIS A 437 -4.34 -19.16 11.83
N PRO A 438 -5.16 -20.03 12.44
CA PRO A 438 -4.73 -20.89 13.55
C PRO A 438 -3.49 -21.75 13.25
N ASP A 439 -3.39 -22.31 12.04
CA ASP A 439 -2.27 -23.18 11.67
C ASP A 439 -0.90 -22.49 11.56
N LEU A 440 -0.83 -21.16 11.54
CA LEU A 440 0.46 -20.46 11.47
C LEU A 440 1.38 -20.87 12.63
N ALA A 441 0.84 -20.94 13.85
CA ALA A 441 1.60 -21.33 15.04
C ALA A 441 2.25 -22.72 14.88
N ARG A 442 1.44 -23.68 14.42
CA ARG A 442 1.85 -25.06 14.15
C ARG A 442 2.85 -25.14 13.00
N TYR A 443 2.65 -24.36 11.93
CA TYR A 443 3.55 -24.36 10.77
C TYR A 443 4.95 -23.83 11.15
N LEU A 444 4.99 -22.74 11.90
CA LEU A 444 6.23 -22.15 12.41
C LEU A 444 6.84 -22.94 13.58
N SER A 445 6.27 -24.09 13.96
CA SER A 445 6.73 -24.94 15.06
C SER A 445 6.95 -24.18 16.37
N LEU A 446 6.02 -23.25 16.70
CA LEU A 446 6.16 -22.39 17.87
C LEU A 446 6.06 -23.17 19.18
N THR A 447 6.85 -22.76 20.18
CA THR A 447 6.67 -23.25 21.56
C THR A 447 5.40 -22.67 22.16
N PRO A 448 4.78 -23.28 23.20
CA PRO A 448 3.57 -22.75 23.82
C PRO A 448 3.66 -21.26 24.21
N ALA A 449 4.81 -20.83 24.74
CA ALA A 449 5.05 -19.42 25.08
C ALA A 449 5.08 -18.50 23.84
N ALA A 450 5.60 -18.98 22.70
CA ALA A 450 5.60 -18.23 21.45
C ALA A 450 4.22 -18.23 20.78
N GLU A 451 3.41 -19.29 20.94
CA GLU A 451 2.01 -19.33 20.52
C GLU A 451 1.16 -18.30 21.27
N ASP A 452 1.30 -18.22 22.59
CA ASP A 452 0.66 -17.19 23.42
C ASP A 452 1.07 -15.78 22.97
N GLY A 453 2.36 -15.60 22.67
CA GLY A 453 2.90 -14.35 22.14
C GLY A 453 2.33 -13.99 20.75
N LEU A 454 2.13 -14.97 19.86
CA LEU A 454 1.49 -14.76 18.57
C LEU A 454 0.00 -14.39 18.72
N ALA A 455 -0.73 -15.06 19.62
CA ALA A 455 -2.11 -14.71 19.94
C ALA A 455 -2.22 -13.27 20.46
N LEU A 456 -1.27 -12.84 21.30
CA LEU A 456 -1.19 -11.47 21.77
C LEU A 456 -0.94 -10.47 20.62
N CYS A 457 0.01 -10.76 19.71
CA CYS A 457 0.27 -9.93 18.53
C CYS A 457 -0.98 -9.73 17.67
N ARG A 458 -1.72 -10.81 17.40
CA ARG A 458 -2.98 -10.77 16.65
C ARG A 458 -3.99 -9.87 17.35
N ARG A 459 -4.21 -10.08 18.64
CA ARG A 459 -5.14 -9.28 19.46
C ARG A 459 -4.78 -7.79 19.42
N ILE A 460 -3.51 -7.43 19.62
CA ILE A 460 -3.04 -6.04 19.56
C ILE A 460 -3.33 -5.44 18.19
N LYS A 461 -2.94 -6.13 17.11
CA LYS A 461 -3.12 -5.65 15.74
C LYS A 461 -4.60 -5.43 15.40
N MET A 462 -5.49 -6.31 15.88
CA MET A 462 -6.94 -6.16 15.70
C MET A 462 -7.48 -4.95 16.46
N ILE A 463 -7.05 -4.72 17.71
CA ILE A 463 -7.45 -3.54 18.49
C ILE A 463 -6.92 -2.24 17.86
N GLU A 464 -5.69 -2.23 17.34
CA GLU A 464 -5.14 -1.10 16.58
C GLU A 464 -5.93 -0.84 15.29
N TYR A 465 -6.41 -1.88 14.61
CA TYR A 465 -7.31 -1.72 13.48
C TYR A 465 -8.64 -1.09 13.91
N ARG A 466 -9.24 -1.57 15.01
CA ARG A 466 -10.48 -1.00 15.56
C ARG A 466 -10.36 0.49 15.90
N ARG A 467 -9.21 0.93 16.45
CA ARG A 467 -8.90 2.35 16.72
C ARG A 467 -9.09 3.22 15.48
N THR A 468 -8.72 2.70 14.31
CA THR A 468 -8.61 3.47 13.06
C THR A 468 -9.82 3.35 12.14
N TYR A 469 -10.89 2.62 12.53
CA TYR A 469 -12.11 2.52 11.73
C TYR A 469 -12.68 3.87 11.34
N LEU A 470 -12.89 4.75 12.32
CA LEU A 470 -13.48 6.06 12.09
C LEU A 470 -12.56 6.93 11.22
N GLU A 471 -11.28 7.02 11.58
CA GLU A 471 -10.28 7.81 10.83
C GLU A 471 -10.25 7.38 9.34
N ARG A 472 -10.27 6.07 9.06
CA ARG A 472 -10.28 5.55 7.67
C ARG A 472 -11.59 5.84 6.94
N ALA A 473 -12.73 5.69 7.61
CA ALA A 473 -14.05 5.97 7.04
C ALA A 473 -14.19 7.45 6.67
N VAL A 474 -13.82 8.34 7.59
CA VAL A 474 -13.83 9.79 7.37
C VAL A 474 -12.86 10.17 6.26
N LEU A 475 -11.64 9.64 6.27
CA LEU A 475 -10.65 9.93 5.23
C LEU A 475 -11.14 9.53 3.83
N ALA A 476 -11.73 8.34 3.68
CA ALA A 476 -12.31 7.90 2.41
C ALA A 476 -13.47 8.80 1.95
N LEU A 477 -14.37 9.21 2.86
CA LEU A 477 -15.46 10.13 2.53
C LEU A 477 -14.98 11.55 2.24
N LEU A 478 -13.92 12.04 2.89
CA LEU A 478 -13.33 13.35 2.59
C LEU A 478 -12.74 13.37 1.18
N ASP A 479 -11.93 12.36 0.84
CA ASP A 479 -11.35 12.18 -0.49
C ASP A 479 -12.44 12.07 -1.56
N PHE A 480 -13.47 11.27 -1.30
CA PHE A 480 -14.61 11.10 -2.20
C PHE A 480 -15.39 12.40 -2.40
N ASP A 481 -15.78 13.09 -1.31
CA ASP A 481 -16.61 14.30 -1.38
C ASP A 481 -15.87 15.46 -2.04
N VAL A 482 -14.60 15.70 -1.68
CA VAL A 482 -13.86 16.87 -2.18
C VAL A 482 -13.59 16.79 -3.70
N HIS A 483 -13.35 15.58 -4.21
CA HIS A 483 -13.09 15.32 -5.63
C HIS A 483 -14.37 15.16 -6.46
N ARG A 484 -15.52 14.86 -5.83
CA ARG A 484 -16.83 14.87 -6.49
C ARG A 484 -17.32 16.27 -6.82
N ARG A 485 -16.90 17.26 -6.03
CA ARG A 485 -17.42 18.62 -6.08
C ARG A 485 -16.58 19.55 -6.94
N ALA A 486 -17.28 20.53 -7.52
CA ALA A 486 -16.66 21.60 -8.31
C ALA A 486 -16.10 22.75 -7.44
N ASP A 487 -16.45 22.80 -6.16
CA ASP A 487 -16.11 23.90 -5.25
C ASP A 487 -15.76 23.43 -3.82
N GLY A 488 -15.13 24.34 -3.07
CA GLY A 488 -14.74 24.14 -1.68
C GLY A 488 -13.44 23.35 -1.48
N GLY A 489 -12.85 23.52 -0.31
CA GLY A 489 -11.63 22.83 0.11
C GLY A 489 -11.91 21.65 1.04
N LEU A 490 -10.83 21.06 1.57
CA LEU A 490 -10.91 19.94 2.50
C LEU A 490 -11.67 20.30 3.79
N ALA A 491 -11.49 21.53 4.30
CA ALA A 491 -12.22 22.02 5.47
C ALA A 491 -13.74 22.10 5.23
N ASP A 492 -14.16 22.43 4.01
CA ASP A 492 -15.58 22.46 3.67
C ASP A 492 -16.19 21.06 3.61
N SER A 493 -15.46 20.10 3.05
CA SER A 493 -15.87 18.68 3.05
C SER A 493 -15.99 18.14 4.47
N PHE A 494 -15.02 18.46 5.35
CA PHE A 494 -15.09 18.05 6.75
C PHE A 494 -16.32 18.61 7.45
N ARG A 495 -16.63 19.90 7.28
CA ARG A 495 -17.82 20.52 7.87
C ARG A 495 -19.11 19.86 7.40
N ARG A 496 -19.25 19.56 6.10
CA ARG A 496 -20.44 18.87 5.56
C ARG A 496 -20.60 17.47 6.14
N LEU A 497 -19.51 16.72 6.27
CA LEU A 497 -19.55 15.40 6.91
C LEU A 497 -19.89 15.50 8.40
N ASP A 498 -19.37 16.51 9.10
CA ASP A 498 -19.71 16.77 10.50
C ASP A 498 -21.18 17.16 10.69
N GLU A 499 -21.70 18.07 9.88
CA GLU A 499 -23.12 18.45 9.90
C GLU A 499 -24.05 17.25 9.66
N ARG A 500 -23.62 16.29 8.83
CA ARG A 500 -24.43 15.12 8.47
C ARG A 500 -24.30 13.95 9.45
N PHE A 501 -23.10 13.70 9.98
CA PHE A 501 -22.78 12.48 10.73
C PHE A 501 -22.26 12.73 12.15
N GLY A 502 -21.94 13.99 12.51
CA GLY A 502 -21.43 14.36 13.83
C GLY A 502 -19.99 13.90 14.10
N ILE A 503 -19.15 13.79 13.07
CA ILE A 503 -17.78 13.27 13.17
C ILE A 503 -16.84 14.15 14.02
N GLY A 504 -17.13 15.44 14.16
CA GLY A 504 -16.37 16.42 14.92
C GLY A 504 -16.35 16.18 16.43
N ARG A 505 -17.23 15.30 16.93
CA ARG A 505 -17.18 14.81 18.32
C ARG A 505 -16.04 13.82 18.57
N HIS A 506 -15.51 13.21 17.51
CA HIS A 506 -14.62 12.06 17.60
C HIS A 506 -13.28 12.26 16.88
N CYS A 507 -13.20 13.13 15.88
CA CYS A 507 -11.96 13.45 15.17
C CYS A 507 -11.86 14.94 14.82
N THR A 508 -10.64 15.40 14.51
CA THR A 508 -10.35 16.79 14.16
C THR A 508 -9.91 16.91 12.71
N LEU A 509 -10.17 18.05 12.07
CA LEU A 509 -9.70 18.27 10.69
C LEU A 509 -8.19 18.06 10.55
N GLY A 510 -7.39 18.41 11.56
CA GLY A 510 -5.93 18.26 11.52
C GLY A 510 -5.44 16.81 11.36
N ASP A 511 -6.29 15.81 11.57
CA ASP A 511 -5.94 14.40 11.40
C ASP A 511 -5.77 13.99 9.92
N PHE A 512 -6.34 14.75 8.97
CA PHE A 512 -6.55 14.27 7.58
C PHE A 512 -5.62 14.86 6.48
N PRO A 513 -5.23 16.14 6.49
CA PRO A 513 -4.56 16.77 5.35
C PRO A 513 -3.25 16.07 4.93
N GLY A 514 -2.51 15.50 5.88
CA GLY A 514 -1.27 14.78 5.59
C GLY A 514 -1.47 13.59 4.63
N TYR A 515 -2.63 12.94 4.64
CA TYR A 515 -2.93 11.82 3.75
C TYR A 515 -3.06 12.24 2.28
N PHE A 516 -3.45 13.48 1.99
CA PHE A 516 -3.56 13.99 0.62
C PHE A 516 -2.21 14.14 -0.10
N THR A 517 -1.10 13.92 0.62
CA THR A 517 0.27 13.85 0.08
C THR A 517 0.74 12.42 -0.24
N TRP A 518 -0.07 11.40 0.08
CA TRP A 518 0.30 10.00 -0.10
C TRP A 518 0.08 9.54 -1.55
N PRO A 519 0.86 8.54 -2.02
CA PRO A 519 0.83 8.09 -3.41
C PRO A 519 -0.56 7.76 -3.96
N MET A 520 -1.43 7.13 -3.16
CA MET A 520 -2.79 6.80 -3.60
C MET A 520 -3.62 8.06 -3.92
N PHE A 521 -3.55 9.08 -3.04
CA PHE A 521 -4.31 10.32 -3.19
C PHE A 521 -3.75 11.19 -4.31
N THR A 522 -2.45 11.07 -4.61
CA THR A 522 -1.81 11.78 -5.71
C THR A 522 -2.04 11.09 -7.05
N ALA A 523 -1.99 9.75 -7.10
CA ALA A 523 -2.16 8.98 -8.33
C ALA A 523 -3.63 8.78 -8.71
N ASN A 524 -4.51 8.56 -7.74
CA ASN A 524 -5.93 8.27 -7.96
C ASN A 524 -6.81 9.05 -6.95
N PRO A 525 -6.90 10.38 -7.08
CA PRO A 525 -7.76 11.20 -6.22
C PRO A 525 -9.22 10.73 -6.22
N GLY A 526 -9.82 10.58 -5.05
CA GLY A 526 -11.19 10.05 -4.90
C GLY A 526 -11.28 8.53 -4.82
N ALA A 527 -10.16 7.79 -4.93
CA ALA A 527 -10.13 6.33 -4.91
C ALA A 527 -9.80 5.71 -3.54
N ASN A 528 -9.64 6.50 -2.47
CA ASN A 528 -9.27 5.95 -1.15
C ASN A 528 -10.30 4.93 -0.60
N PHE A 529 -11.53 4.94 -1.14
CA PHE A 529 -12.54 3.92 -0.85
C PHE A 529 -12.08 2.49 -1.16
N ALA A 530 -11.14 2.31 -2.10
CA ALA A 530 -10.58 1.01 -2.49
C ALA A 530 -10.00 0.25 -1.30
N TYR A 531 -9.36 0.95 -0.34
CA TYR A 531 -8.84 0.30 0.87
C TYR A 531 -9.95 -0.28 1.75
N LEU A 532 -11.09 0.42 1.87
CA LEU A 532 -12.23 -0.05 2.66
C LEU A 532 -12.98 -1.18 1.95
N PHE A 533 -13.09 -1.09 0.61
CA PHE A 533 -13.60 -2.17 -0.24
C PHE A 533 -12.76 -3.43 -0.07
N GLY A 534 -11.44 -3.33 -0.27
CA GLY A 534 -10.52 -4.46 -0.11
C GLY A 534 -10.51 -5.03 1.30
N ALA A 535 -10.63 -4.20 2.33
CA ALA A 535 -10.69 -4.68 3.71
C ALA A 535 -11.95 -5.51 3.97
N ALA A 536 -13.10 -5.06 3.48
CA ALA A 536 -14.37 -5.77 3.59
C ALA A 536 -14.40 -7.05 2.74
N ASP A 537 -14.01 -6.95 1.47
CA ASP A 537 -13.94 -8.07 0.52
C ASP A 537 -13.01 -9.17 1.04
N SER A 538 -11.80 -8.79 1.46
CA SER A 538 -10.83 -9.74 2.00
C SER A 538 -11.31 -10.41 3.27
N ALA A 539 -12.00 -9.71 4.17
CA ALA A 539 -12.55 -10.30 5.39
C ALA A 539 -13.65 -11.31 5.07
N GLN A 540 -14.55 -10.95 4.14
CA GLN A 540 -15.62 -11.81 3.66
C GLN A 540 -15.06 -13.08 3.00
N LYS A 541 -14.08 -12.93 2.11
CA LYS A 541 -13.43 -14.05 1.41
C LYS A 541 -12.56 -14.90 2.32
N PHE A 542 -11.97 -14.33 3.37
CA PHE A 542 -11.13 -15.07 4.31
C PHE A 542 -11.92 -15.88 5.33
N ALA A 543 -13.16 -15.49 5.66
CA ALA A 543 -14.00 -16.15 6.64
C ALA A 543 -14.09 -17.70 6.52
N PRO A 544 -14.30 -18.30 5.32
CA PRO A 544 -14.29 -19.76 5.18
C PRO A 544 -12.91 -20.39 5.41
N PHE A 545 -11.83 -19.72 4.98
CA PHE A 545 -10.45 -20.21 5.18
C PHE A 545 -10.04 -20.15 6.64
N HIS A 546 -10.47 -19.13 7.39
CA HIS A 546 -10.11 -18.97 8.80
C HIS A 546 -10.52 -20.18 9.68
N ARG A 547 -11.53 -20.95 9.25
CA ARG A 547 -12.07 -22.11 9.95
C ARG A 547 -11.64 -23.46 9.36
N THR A 548 -10.89 -23.44 8.26
CA THR A 548 -10.52 -24.64 7.51
C THR A 548 -9.04 -24.91 7.74
N PRO A 549 -8.63 -26.08 8.25
CA PRO A 549 -7.21 -26.42 8.36
C PRO A 549 -6.52 -26.24 7.01
N LEU A 550 -5.30 -25.67 7.00
CA LEU A 550 -4.58 -25.36 5.76
C LEU A 550 -4.35 -26.60 4.89
N ALA A 551 -4.19 -27.77 5.52
CA ALA A 551 -4.04 -29.05 4.82
C ALA A 551 -5.29 -29.48 4.04
N ASP A 552 -6.47 -28.99 4.45
CA ASP A 552 -7.77 -29.32 3.83
C ASP A 552 -8.18 -28.30 2.77
N VAL A 553 -7.43 -27.20 2.62
CA VAL A 553 -7.66 -26.21 1.56
C VAL A 553 -7.17 -26.78 0.23
N SER A 554 -8.07 -26.80 -0.77
CA SER A 554 -7.81 -27.28 -2.13
C SER A 554 -7.87 -26.16 -3.16
N PRO A 555 -7.04 -26.20 -4.22
CA PRO A 555 -7.14 -25.29 -5.35
C PRO A 555 -8.48 -25.33 -6.09
N ASP A 556 -9.33 -26.34 -5.87
CA ASP A 556 -10.66 -26.37 -6.49
C ASP A 556 -11.63 -25.32 -5.91
N GLN A 557 -11.35 -24.80 -4.71
CA GLN A 557 -12.24 -23.89 -3.97
C GLN A 557 -11.95 -22.40 -4.21
N ALA A 558 -10.78 -22.06 -4.76
CA ALA A 558 -10.28 -20.68 -4.87
C ALA A 558 -10.45 -19.97 -6.23
N PRO A 559 -10.44 -20.64 -7.40
CA PRO A 559 -10.37 -19.98 -8.71
C PRO A 559 -11.53 -19.05 -9.00
N GLU A 560 -12.76 -19.42 -8.60
CA GLU A 560 -13.93 -18.56 -8.80
C GLU A 560 -13.95 -17.38 -7.82
N LEU A 561 -13.50 -17.58 -6.58
CA LEU A 561 -13.51 -16.54 -5.53
C LEU A 561 -12.57 -15.37 -5.86
N PHE A 562 -11.44 -15.67 -6.50
CA PHE A 562 -10.42 -14.70 -6.87
C PHE A 562 -10.41 -14.35 -8.36
N LEU A 563 -11.35 -14.89 -9.15
CA LEU A 563 -11.46 -14.54 -10.57
C LEU A 563 -11.49 -13.02 -10.81
N PRO A 564 -12.22 -12.20 -10.01
CA PRO A 564 -12.20 -10.74 -10.19
C PRO A 564 -10.84 -10.07 -9.96
N CYS A 565 -9.91 -10.72 -9.27
CA CYS A 565 -8.54 -10.24 -9.08
C CYS A 565 -7.68 -10.47 -10.33
N PHE A 566 -7.98 -11.47 -11.15
CA PHE A 566 -7.13 -11.90 -12.26
C PHE A 566 -7.69 -11.56 -13.64
N ASP A 567 -8.99 -11.29 -13.70
CA ASP A 567 -9.73 -10.98 -14.91
C ASP A 567 -10.38 -9.61 -14.80
N PHE A 568 -10.02 -8.70 -15.71
CA PHE A 568 -10.53 -7.33 -15.76
C PHE A 568 -12.01 -7.28 -16.13
N GLU A 569 -12.47 -8.24 -16.95
CA GLU A 569 -13.85 -8.28 -17.44
C GLU A 569 -14.80 -8.94 -16.43
N ALA A 570 -14.25 -9.65 -15.44
CA ALA A 570 -15.06 -10.21 -14.37
C ALA A 570 -15.77 -9.08 -13.61
N PRO A 571 -17.02 -9.26 -13.16
CA PRO A 571 -17.76 -8.22 -12.45
C PRO A 571 -17.18 -7.97 -11.05
N THR A 572 -17.27 -6.73 -10.56
CA THR A 572 -16.96 -6.42 -9.15
C THR A 572 -18.16 -6.78 -8.29
N THR A 573 -17.93 -7.60 -7.26
CA THR A 573 -18.92 -7.82 -6.20
C THR A 573 -18.83 -6.72 -5.16
N ARG A 574 -19.98 -6.16 -4.76
CA ARG A 574 -20.05 -5.20 -3.66
C ARG A 574 -19.78 -5.94 -2.34
N PRO A 575 -18.69 -5.61 -1.61
CA PRO A 575 -18.38 -6.31 -0.37
C PRO A 575 -19.31 -5.86 0.75
N ASP A 576 -19.61 -6.79 1.66
CA ASP A 576 -20.33 -6.46 2.89
C ASP A 576 -19.37 -5.85 3.91
N SER A 577 -19.59 -4.58 4.26
CA SER A 577 -18.78 -3.89 5.26
C SER A 577 -18.80 -4.60 6.62
N GLU A 578 -19.89 -5.30 6.98
CA GLU A 578 -19.98 -6.00 8.26
C GLU A 578 -18.95 -7.13 8.40
N ALA A 579 -18.50 -7.74 7.30
CA ALA A 579 -17.48 -8.78 7.34
C ALA A 579 -16.17 -8.28 7.97
N LEU A 580 -15.80 -7.02 7.67
CA LEU A 580 -14.63 -6.37 8.26
C LEU A 580 -14.76 -6.20 9.77
N PHE A 581 -15.91 -5.68 10.21
CA PHE A 581 -16.17 -5.45 11.63
C PHE A 581 -16.24 -6.79 12.37
N ALA A 582 -16.94 -7.78 11.83
CA ALA A 582 -17.01 -9.12 12.40
C ALA A 582 -15.62 -9.77 12.59
N PHE A 583 -14.69 -9.56 11.64
CA PHE A 583 -13.33 -10.07 11.75
C PHE A 583 -12.56 -9.41 12.90
N TYR A 584 -12.46 -8.08 12.92
CA TYR A 584 -11.58 -7.36 13.84
C TYR A 584 -12.21 -7.10 15.23
N ASP A 585 -13.54 -6.99 15.35
CA ASP A 585 -14.24 -6.82 16.64
C ASP A 585 -14.25 -8.08 17.51
N ALA A 586 -13.72 -9.20 16.99
CA ALA A 586 -13.42 -10.38 17.79
C ALA A 586 -12.34 -10.11 18.87
N ALA A 587 -11.53 -9.05 18.72
CA ALA A 587 -10.56 -8.63 19.73
C ALA A 587 -11.06 -7.44 20.56
N ARG A 588 -11.08 -7.61 21.89
CA ARG A 588 -11.48 -6.59 22.86
C ARG A 588 -10.31 -6.18 23.76
N LEU A 589 -10.33 -4.95 24.29
CA LEU A 589 -9.36 -4.48 25.29
C LEU A 589 -9.44 -5.28 26.60
N HIS A 590 -10.59 -5.86 26.89
CA HIS A 590 -10.80 -6.78 28.02
C HIS A 590 -11.95 -7.74 27.72
N ASP A 591 -11.98 -8.88 28.39
CA ASP A 591 -13.02 -9.91 28.21
C ASP A 591 -14.29 -9.62 29.04
N GLY A 592 -14.40 -8.42 29.61
CA GLY A 592 -15.53 -7.98 30.46
C GLY A 592 -15.33 -8.25 31.95
N THR A 593 -14.22 -8.90 32.33
CA THR A 593 -13.74 -8.98 33.71
C THR A 593 -12.91 -7.74 34.04
N ALA A 594 -13.20 -7.06 35.15
CA ALA A 594 -12.43 -5.88 35.58
C ALA A 594 -10.93 -6.22 35.63
N PRO A 595 -10.05 -5.39 35.03
CA PRO A 595 -8.61 -5.66 35.03
C PRO A 595 -8.07 -5.65 36.46
N SER A 596 -7.32 -6.68 36.84
CA SER A 596 -6.49 -6.62 38.04
C SER A 596 -5.45 -5.52 37.85
N ALA A 597 -5.41 -4.54 38.76
CA ALA A 597 -4.45 -3.45 38.72
C ALA A 597 -3.02 -3.99 38.50
N PRO A 598 -2.20 -3.34 37.64
CA PRO A 598 -0.84 -3.79 37.41
C PRO A 598 -0.09 -3.80 38.75
N ALA A 599 0.57 -4.90 39.07
CA ALA A 599 1.39 -5.04 40.27
C ALA A 599 2.38 -3.86 40.32
N GLY A 600 2.17 -2.97 41.28
CA GLY A 600 2.96 -1.75 41.43
C GLY A 600 4.43 -2.11 41.56
N THR A 601 5.25 -1.49 40.71
CA THR A 601 6.69 -1.35 40.94
C THR A 601 6.89 -0.60 42.25
N ARG A 602 7.04 -1.33 43.35
CA ARG A 602 7.68 -0.82 44.56
C ARG A 602 9.13 -0.55 44.20
N GLY A 603 9.49 0.73 44.03
CA GLY A 603 10.87 1.14 43.85
C GLY A 603 11.07 2.43 43.06
N ALA A 604 10.56 3.55 43.57
CA ALA A 604 11.16 4.85 43.29
C ALA A 604 11.00 5.71 44.54
N GLN A 605 12.11 5.85 45.26
CA GLN A 605 12.24 6.68 46.45
C GLN A 605 11.94 8.15 46.12
N HIS A 606 11.39 8.83 47.12
CA HIS A 606 11.29 10.28 47.23
C HIS A 606 12.46 11.03 46.58
N LEU A 607 12.14 11.93 45.64
CA LEU A 607 12.90 13.16 45.47
C LEU A 607 11.98 14.29 45.92
N GLY A 608 12.41 14.92 47.02
CA GLY A 608 11.69 15.94 47.74
C GLY A 608 11.63 17.28 47.00
N ALA A 609 10.72 18.11 47.50
CA ALA A 609 10.66 19.53 47.27
C ALA A 609 12.00 20.19 47.66
N ASP A 610 12.52 21.05 46.79
CA ASP A 610 12.91 22.44 47.08
C ASP A 610 13.64 23.05 45.87
N ALA A 611 13.33 24.33 45.61
CA ALA A 611 13.85 25.29 44.62
C ALA A 611 13.29 25.24 43.19
#